data_AF-A0A1X7NFN0-F1
#
_entry.id   AF-A0A1X7NFN0-F1
#
_cell.length_a   1.000
_cell.length_b   1.000
_cell.length_c   1.000
_cell.angle_alpha   90.00
_cell.angle_beta   90.00
_cell.angle_gamma   90.00
#
_symmetry.space_group_name_H-M   'P 1'
#
loop_
_entity.id
_entity.type
_entity.pdbx_description
1 polymer ?
#
loop_
_entity_poly.entity_id
_entity_poly.type
_entity_poly.pdbx_seq_one_letter_code
_entity_poly.pdbx_strand_id
1 'polypeptide(L)' 'MADKKADKKADKKAEQKTWFEVQSDGWMAGRRVKKGDLVEMTAAQAKYENVKPASARKVSAAKSEPAKESDKS' A
#
# COMPACT_ATOMS: atom_id res chain seq x y z
N MET A 1 23.18 39.00 4.46
CA MET A 1 21.96 38.45 5.10
C MET A 1 21.44 37.37 4.17
N ALA A 2 21.65 36.09 4.51
CA ALA A 2 21.32 34.97 3.63
C ALA A 2 20.07 34.25 4.15
N ASP A 3 19.01 34.31 3.36
CA ASP A 3 17.83 33.49 3.42
C ASP A 3 18.18 32.00 3.58
N LYS A 4 17.75 31.40 4.69
CA LYS A 4 17.73 29.95 4.84
C LYS A 4 16.34 29.52 5.31
N LYS A 5 15.39 29.58 4.37
CA LYS A 5 14.26 28.64 4.40
C LYS A 5 14.84 27.25 4.17
N ALA A 6 15.10 26.51 5.25
CA ALA A 6 15.43 25.11 5.16
C ALA A 6 14.71 24.38 6.28
N ASP A 7 13.59 23.80 5.88
CA ASP A 7 13.10 22.54 6.38
C ASP A 7 12.93 22.42 7.89
N LYS A 8 11.73 22.82 8.30
CA LYS A 8 11.01 22.19 9.40
C LYS A 8 10.95 20.69 9.11
N LYS A 9 12.02 19.97 9.48
CA LYS A 9 12.03 18.50 9.59
C LYS A 9 11.02 18.17 10.68
N ALA A 10 9.77 18.07 10.25
CA ALA A 10 8.75 17.40 11.01
C ALA A 10 9.34 16.03 11.37
N ASP A 11 9.47 15.81 12.67
CA ASP A 11 9.48 14.49 13.29
C ASP A 11 8.14 13.82 12.93
N LYS A 12 8.01 13.47 11.65
CA LYS A 12 6.90 12.73 11.11
C LYS A 12 7.41 11.31 11.23
N LYS A 13 7.16 10.68 12.38
CA LYS A 13 7.19 9.22 12.52
C LYS A 13 6.64 8.68 11.20
N ALA A 14 7.52 8.19 10.33
CA ALA A 14 7.09 7.70 9.03
C ALA A 14 6.17 6.55 9.39
N GLU A 15 4.87 6.78 9.27
CA GLU A 15 3.87 5.79 9.63
C GLU A 15 4.16 4.61 8.71
N GLN A 16 4.78 3.57 9.27
CA GLN A 16 5.40 2.53 8.46
C GLN A 16 4.31 1.87 7.66
N LYS A 17 4.34 2.11 6.34
CA LYS A 17 3.40 1.48 5.45
C LYS A 17 3.73 -0.01 5.41
N THR A 18 2.71 -0.82 5.60
CA THR A 18 2.79 -2.28 5.63
C THR A 18 1.86 -2.82 4.54
N TRP A 19 2.15 -4.03 4.09
CA TRP A 19 1.32 -4.72 3.11
C TRP A 19 0.11 -5.37 3.79
N PHE A 20 -1.06 -5.13 3.21
CA PHE A 20 -2.32 -5.72 3.63
C PHE A 20 -2.98 -6.48 2.47
N GLU A 21 -3.64 -7.58 2.78
CA GLU A 21 -4.41 -8.39 1.83
C GLU A 21 -5.88 -7.95 1.84
N VAL A 22 -6.37 -7.54 0.68
CA VAL A 22 -7.77 -7.16 0.45
C VAL A 22 -8.70 -8.36 0.70
N GLN A 23 -9.74 -8.18 1.50
CA GLN A 23 -10.69 -9.25 1.85
C GLN A 23 -11.91 -9.30 0.94
N SER A 24 -12.17 -8.27 0.14
CA SER A 24 -13.32 -8.18 -0.76
C SER A 24 -13.01 -7.36 -2.00
N ASP A 25 -13.58 -7.76 -3.14
CA ASP A 25 -13.48 -7.00 -4.38
C ASP A 25 -14.14 -5.64 -4.22
N GLY A 26 -13.51 -4.60 -4.77
CA GLY A 26 -14.01 -3.24 -4.59
C GLY A 26 -13.10 -2.17 -5.16
N TRP A 27 -13.24 -0.97 -4.61
CA TRP A 27 -12.43 0.18 -4.95
C TRP A 27 -11.63 0.61 -3.72
N MET A 28 -10.33 0.79 -3.89
CA MET A 28 -9.43 1.35 -2.86
C MET A 28 -8.60 2.45 -3.50
N ALA A 29 -8.55 3.63 -2.88
CA ALA A 29 -7.74 4.77 -3.33
C ALA A 29 -7.85 5.07 -4.85
N GLY A 30 -9.06 4.96 -5.42
CA GLY A 30 -9.29 5.25 -6.84
C GLY A 30 -8.81 4.16 -7.82
N ARG A 31 -8.42 2.98 -7.34
CA ARG A 31 -8.16 1.79 -8.17
C ARG A 31 -9.09 0.64 -7.80
N ARG A 32 -9.45 -0.17 -8.80
CA ARG A 32 -10.21 -1.40 -8.59
C ARG A 32 -9.28 -2.47 -8.02
N VAL A 33 -9.67 -3.08 -6.92
CA VAL A 33 -8.93 -4.15 -6.23
C VAL A 33 -9.79 -5.40 -6.18
N LYS A 34 -9.14 -6.56 -6.08
CA LYS A 34 -9.80 -7.86 -5.93
C LYS A 34 -9.50 -8.48 -4.58
N LYS A 35 -10.36 -9.40 -4.14
CA LYS A 35 -10.05 -10.21 -2.95
C LYS A 35 -8.73 -10.97 -3.15
N GLY A 36 -7.83 -10.86 -2.19
CA GLY A 36 -6.48 -11.44 -2.23
C GLY A 36 -5.40 -10.51 -2.78
N ASP A 37 -5.77 -9.34 -3.32
CA ASP A 37 -4.82 -8.34 -3.78
C ASP A 37 -4.02 -7.76 -2.61
N LEU A 38 -2.76 -7.40 -2.87
CA LEU A 38 -1.85 -6.86 -1.85
C LEU A 38 -1.67 -5.36 -2.03
N VAL A 39 -2.06 -4.61 -1.00
CA VAL A 39 -2.04 -3.15 -0.99
C VAL A 39 -1.12 -2.65 0.13
N GLU A 40 -0.23 -1.73 -0.21
CA GLU A 40 0.61 -1.05 0.76
C GLU A 40 -0.13 0.17 1.33
N MET A 41 -0.34 0.18 2.65
CA MET A 41 -1.01 1.28 3.36
C MET A 41 -0.56 1.34 4.82
N THR A 42 -0.97 2.37 5.53
CA THR A 42 -0.67 2.47 6.96
C THR A 42 -1.69 1.71 7.80
N ALA A 43 -1.32 1.31 9.02
CA ALA A 43 -2.25 0.66 9.94
C ALA A 43 -3.47 1.54 10.26
N ALA A 44 -3.29 2.86 10.29
CA ALA A 44 -4.38 3.81 10.51
C ALA A 44 -5.38 3.81 9.34
N GLN A 45 -4.91 3.72 8.10
CA GLN A 45 -5.78 3.58 6.92
C GLN A 45 -6.44 2.21 6.89
N ALA A 46 -5.68 1.13 7.10
CA ALA A 46 -6.17 -0.24 7.09
C ALA A 46 -7.32 -0.50 8.07
N LYS A 47 -7.40 0.26 9.18
CA LYS A 47 -8.50 0.18 10.15
C LYS A 47 -9.88 0.47 9.53
N TYR A 48 -9.93 1.29 8.48
CA TYR A 48 -11.18 1.70 7.82
C TYR A 48 -11.45 0.92 6.52
N GLU A 49 -10.49 0.10 6.07
CA GLU A 49 -10.56 -0.63 4.82
C GLU A 49 -10.85 -2.12 5.09
N ASN A 50 -11.46 -2.82 4.12
CA ASN A 50 -11.69 -4.27 4.21
C ASN A 50 -10.41 -5.06 3.87
N VAL A 51 -9.38 -4.92 4.71
CA VAL A 51 -8.07 -5.55 4.53
C VAL A 51 -7.62 -6.29 5.79
N LYS A 52 -6.66 -7.21 5.65
CA LYS A 52 -5.98 -7.87 6.78
C LYS A 52 -4.46 -7.76 6.63
N PRO A 53 -3.66 -7.77 7.70
CA PRO A 53 -2.21 -7.75 7.59
C PRO A 53 -1.73 -8.93 6.73
N ALA A 54 -0.96 -8.64 5.69
CA ALA A 54 -0.42 -9.66 4.83
C ALA A 54 0.74 -10.36 5.54
N SER A 55 0.73 -11.69 5.58
CA SER A 55 1.88 -12.44 6.07
C SER A 55 3.08 -12.19 5.16
N ALA A 56 4.28 -12.05 5.72
CA ALA A 56 5.51 -11.79 4.97
C ALA A 56 5.73 -12.74 3.78
N ARG A 57 5.28 -14.00 3.91
CA ARG A 57 5.30 -15.03 2.87
C ARG A 57 4.49 -14.69 1.61
N LYS A 58 3.40 -13.92 1.75
CA LYS A 58 2.57 -13.47 0.62
C LYS A 58 3.16 -12.23 -0.05
N VAL A 59 3.78 -11.34 0.74
CA VAL A 59 4.44 -10.13 0.23
C VAL A 59 5.63 -10.48 -0.66
N SER A 60 6.42 -11.51 -0.28
CA SER A 60 7.50 -12.02 -1.13
C SER A 60 6.99 -12.64 -2.44
N ALA A 61 5.81 -13.28 -2.41
CA ALA A 61 5.21 -13.84 -3.61
C ALA A 61 4.69 -12.73 -4.56
N ALA A 62 4.00 -11.71 -4.03
CA ALA A 62 3.53 -10.60 -4.86
C ALA A 62 4.63 -9.68 -5.38
N LYS A 63 5.75 -9.52 -4.66
CA LYS A 63 6.94 -8.83 -5.20
C LYS A 63 7.64 -9.63 -6.30
N SER A 64 7.31 -10.91 -6.47
CA SER A 64 7.92 -11.78 -7.49
C SER A 64 7.15 -11.83 -8.81
N GLU A 65 6.03 -11.11 -8.95
CA GLU A 65 5.28 -11.05 -10.21
C GLU A 65 5.01 -9.59 -10.62
N PRO A 66 5.80 -9.00 -11.55
CA PRO A 66 5.28 -7.91 -12.34
C PRO A 66 4.31 -8.50 -13.36
N ALA A 67 3.05 -8.06 -13.32
CA ALA A 67 2.10 -8.06 -14.43
C ALA A 67 2.14 -9.26 -15.41
N LYS A 68 1.24 -10.23 -15.21
CA LYS A 68 0.53 -10.81 -16.36
C LYS A 68 -0.87 -10.23 -16.44
N GLU A 69 -0.92 -8.92 -16.71
CA GLU A 69 -1.89 -8.41 -17.66
C GLU A 69 -1.36 -8.84 -19.05
N SER A 70 -1.69 -10.06 -19.45
CA SER A 70 -1.66 -10.43 -20.87
C SER A 70 -3.08 -10.25 -21.37
N ASP A 71 -3.30 -9.00 -21.77
CA ASP A 71 -4.28 -8.54 -22.72
C ASP A 71 -4.44 -9.51 -23.91
N LYS A 72 -5.68 -9.58 -24.38
CA LYS A 72 -6.18 -10.44 -25.45
C LYS A 72 -5.91 -9.75 -26.78
N SER A 73 -5.18 -10.39 -27.71
CA SER A 73 -5.35 -10.23 -29.17
C SER A 73 -4.78 -11.42 -29.91
#